data_AF-M1NKK5-F1
#
_entry.id   AF-M1NKK5-F1
#
_cell.length_a   1.000
_cell.length_b   1.000
_cell.length_c   1.000
_cell.angle_alpha   90.00
_cell.angle_beta   90.00
_cell.angle_gamma   90.00
#
_symmetry.space_group_name_H-M   'P 1'
#
loop_
_entity.id
_entity.type
_entity.pdbx_description
1 polymer ?
#
loop_
_entity_poly.entity_id
_entity_poly.type
_entity_poly.pdbx_seq_one_letter_code
_entity_poly.pdbx_strand_id
1 'polypeptide(L)' 'MMVYDVLFKRGENEGKGIWMKCGIVLQKPNGKMSLKLDTVPVGGDFDGWMVISERRQNNSEQDNVPEIPQGQDVPF' A
#
# COMPACT_ATOMS: atom_id res chain seq x y z
N MET A 1 13.19 15.68 1.97
CA MET A 1 12.07 15.36 1.07
C MET A 1 11.31 14.21 1.70
N MET A 2 10.02 14.37 1.96
CA MET A 2 9.19 13.34 2.59
C MET A 2 8.17 12.79 1.60
N VAL A 3 7.88 11.50 1.72
CA VAL A 3 6.90 10.81 0.87
C VAL A 3 5.82 10.23 1.77
N TYR A 4 4.58 10.57 1.46
CA TYR A 4 3.40 10.06 2.14
C TYR A 4 2.63 9.16 1.19
N ASP A 5 1.92 8.18 1.74
CA ASP A 5 1.00 7.35 1.00
C ASP A 5 -0.41 7.92 1.09
N VAL A 6 -1.13 7.87 -0.04
CA VAL A 6 -2.54 8.21 -0.12
C VAL A 6 -3.32 6.90 -0.05
N LEU A 7 -4.14 6.76 0.97
CA LEU A 7 -4.84 5.53 1.32
C LEU A 7 -6.35 5.73 1.27
N PHE A 8 -7.05 4.71 0.81
CA PHE A 8 -8.51 4.59 0.85
C PHE A 8 -8.89 3.37 1.70
N LYS A 9 -9.85 3.51 2.62
CA LYS A 9 -10.38 2.38 3.39
C LYS A 9 -11.35 1.61 2.49
N ARG A 10 -10.90 0.47 1.95
CA ARG A 10 -11.74 -0.40 1.11
C ARG A 10 -12.82 -1.11 1.92
N GLY A 11 -12.55 -1.38 3.18
CA GLY A 11 -13.46 -2.09 4.06
C GLY A 11 -12.81 -2.43 5.38
N GLU A 12 -13.36 -3.45 6.02
CA GLU A 12 -12.92 -3.91 7.33
C GLU A 12 -13.03 -5.43 7.39
N ASN A 13 -12.06 -6.07 8.02
CA ASN A 13 -12.07 -7.50 8.27
C ASN A 13 -11.64 -7.75 9.72
N GLU A 14 -12.48 -8.43 10.50
CA GLU A 14 -12.22 -8.74 11.92
C GLU A 14 -11.78 -7.51 12.75
N GLY A 15 -12.42 -6.35 12.53
CA GLY A 15 -12.08 -5.10 13.22
C GLY A 15 -10.82 -4.40 12.68
N LYS A 16 -10.14 -4.96 11.68
CA LYS A 16 -8.97 -4.36 11.02
C LYS A 16 -9.39 -3.71 9.72
N GLY A 17 -9.14 -2.41 9.58
CA GLY A 17 -9.35 -1.70 8.33
C GLY A 17 -8.49 -2.27 7.22
N ILE A 18 -9.11 -2.59 6.08
CA ILE A 18 -8.41 -2.94 4.84
C ILE A 18 -8.18 -1.64 4.08
N TRP A 19 -6.91 -1.28 3.93
CA TRP A 19 -6.50 -0.05 3.26
C TRP A 19 -5.91 -0.36 1.89
N MET A 20 -6.34 0.38 0.88
CA MET A 20 -5.77 0.36 -0.46
C MET A 20 -4.93 1.63 -0.64
N LYS A 21 -3.75 1.48 -1.22
CA LYS A 21 -2.94 2.63 -1.65
C LYS A 21 -3.39 3.10 -3.02
N CYS A 22 -3.66 4.39 -3.13
CA CYS A 22 -4.20 5.03 -4.32
C CYS A 22 -3.20 6.02 -4.96
N GLY A 23 -2.14 6.39 -4.25
CA GLY A 23 -1.15 7.31 -4.75
C GLY A 23 -0.15 7.73 -3.69
N ILE A 24 0.52 8.84 -3.94
CA ILE A 24 1.55 9.42 -3.08
C ILE A 24 1.44 10.94 -2.99
N VAL A 25 1.87 11.49 -1.85
CA VAL A 25 2.16 12.92 -1.71
C VAL A 25 3.64 13.11 -1.51
N LEU A 26 4.22 13.99 -2.33
CA LEU A 26 5.61 14.42 -2.23
C LEU A 26 5.65 15.80 -1.57
N GLN A 27 6.32 15.89 -0.41
CA GLN A 27 6.62 17.16 0.21
C GLN A 27 8.02 17.63 -0.21
N LYS A 28 8.04 18.75 -0.93
CA LYS A 28 9.25 19.37 -1.46
C LYS A 28 9.97 20.18 -0.36
N PRO A 29 11.28 20.46 -0.50
CA PRO A 29 12.03 21.24 0.49
C PRO A 29 11.47 22.64 0.76
N ASN A 30 10.76 23.23 -0.22
CA ASN A 30 10.11 24.53 -0.09
C ASN A 30 8.72 24.47 0.58
N GLY A 31 8.37 23.36 1.22
CA GLY A 31 7.08 23.16 1.89
C GLY A 31 5.90 22.86 0.96
N LYS A 32 6.06 22.98 -0.37
CA LYS A 32 4.99 22.67 -1.33
C LYS A 32 4.74 21.16 -1.38
N MET A 33 3.47 20.78 -1.49
CA MET A 33 3.05 19.39 -1.69
C MET A 33 2.70 19.14 -3.16
N SER A 34 2.94 17.93 -3.63
CA SER A 34 2.51 17.47 -4.95
C SER A 34 1.89 16.08 -4.82
N LEU A 35 0.69 15.93 -5.35
CA LEU A 35 -0.08 14.69 -5.31
C LEU A 35 0.07 13.96 -6.65
N LYS A 36 0.35 12.66 -6.59
CA LYS A 36 0.19 11.76 -7.72
C LYS A 36 -0.81 10.68 -7.32
N LEU A 37 -1.89 10.56 -8.08
CA LEU A 37 -2.85 9.47 -7.96
C LEU A 37 -2.55 8.45 -9.04
N ASP A 38 -2.33 7.19 -8.63
CA ASP A 38 -2.17 6.05 -9.54
C ASP A 38 -3.53 5.37 -9.79
N THR A 39 -4.39 5.35 -8.76
CA THR A 39 -5.72 4.76 -8.81
C THR A 39 -6.71 5.67 -8.11
N VAL A 40 -7.92 5.80 -8.65
CA VAL A 40 -9.03 6.50 -8.00
C VAL A 40 -10.14 5.50 -7.71
N PRO A 41 -10.54 5.30 -6.44
CA PRO A 41 -11.67 4.46 -6.11
C PRO A 41 -12.96 5.05 -6.69
N VAL A 42 -13.77 4.20 -7.31
CA VAL A 42 -15.05 4.56 -7.91
C VAL A 42 -16.11 3.58 -7.41
N GLY A 43 -17.29 4.08 -7.03
CA GLY A 43 -18.41 3.24 -6.56
C GLY A 43 -19.10 3.79 -5.31
N GLY A 44 -20.17 3.12 -4.88
CA GLY A 44 -20.99 3.54 -3.74
C GLY A 44 -20.28 3.46 -2.38
N ASP A 45 -19.23 2.65 -2.27
CA ASP A 45 -18.44 2.50 -1.04
C ASP A 45 -17.38 3.59 -0.86
N PHE A 46 -17.20 4.47 -1.86
CA PHE A 46 -16.28 5.59 -1.76
C PHE A 46 -17.02 6.85 -1.30
N ASP A 47 -16.71 7.29 -0.08
CA ASP A 47 -17.28 8.49 0.55
C ASP A 47 -16.61 9.80 0.10
N GLY A 48 -15.65 9.73 -0.83
CA GLY A 48 -14.89 10.87 -1.33
C GLY A 48 -13.62 11.18 -0.54
N TRP A 49 -13.34 10.48 0.57
CA TRP A 49 -12.22 10.79 1.44
C TRP A 49 -11.04 9.84 1.28
N MET A 50 -9.84 10.40 1.34
CA MET A 50 -8.58 9.68 1.34
C MET A 50 -7.69 10.14 2.49
N VAL A 51 -6.93 9.21 3.04
CA VAL A 51 -6.03 9.45 4.17
C VAL A 51 -4.60 9.59 3.65
N ILE A 52 -3.93 10.67 4.06
CA ILE A 52 -2.49 10.84 3.84
C ILE A 52 -1.77 10.29 5.08
N SER A 53 -0.90 9.30 4.88
CA SER A 53 -0.16 8.66 5.97
C SER A 53 1.32 8.67 5.67
N GLU A 54 2.15 8.82 6.71
CA GLU A 54 3.60 8.67 6.56
C GLU A 54 3.93 7.29 6.02
N ARG A 55 4.76 7.24 4.97
CA ARG A 55 5.19 5.97 4.43
C ARG A 55 6.04 5.26 5.48
N ARG A 56 5.58 4.10 5.93
CA ARG A 56 6.39 3.21 6.75
C ARG A 56 7.61 2.80 5.93
N GLN A 57 8.81 3.10 6.42
CA GLN A 57 10.03 2.50 5.91
C GLN A 57 10.00 1.05 6.35
N ASN A 58 9.54 0.15 5.47
CA ASN A 58 9.90 -1.25 5.60
C ASN A 58 11.40 -1.30 5.36
N ASN A 59 12.19 -1.28 6.44
CA ASN A 59 13.54 -1.83 6.36
C ASN A 59 13.37 -3.24 5.82
N SER A 60 13.92 -3.45 4.64
CA SER A 60 13.99 -4.75 3.98
C SER A 60 14.75 -5.73 4.88
N GLU A 61 14.02 -6.48 5.70
CA GLU A 61 14.44 -7.80 6.11
C GLU A 61 13.63 -8.78 5.28
N GLN A 62 14.40 -9.59 4.56
CA GLN A 62 14.01 -10.52 3.51
C GLN A 62 12.78 -11.35 3.89
N ASP A 63 11.86 -11.46 2.93
CA ASP A 63 10.92 -12.56 2.85
C ASP A 63 11.71 -13.87 3.03
N ASN A 64 11.52 -14.56 4.15
CA ASN A 64 11.82 -15.98 4.28
C ASN A 64 10.86 -16.70 3.33
N VAL A 65 11.21 -16.79 2.04
CA VAL A 65 10.61 -17.77 1.15
C VAL A 65 11.20 -19.12 1.59
N PRO A 66 10.41 -20.05 2.16
CA PRO A 66 10.92 -21.37 2.45
C PRO A 66 11.37 -22.04 1.15
N GLU A 67 12.63 -22.48 1.10
CA GLU A 67 13.16 -23.26 -0.01
C GLU A 67 12.30 -24.53 -0.19
N ILE A 68 11.69 -24.66 -1.36
CA ILE A 68 11.01 -25.90 -1.75
C ILE A 68 12.10 -26.95 -2.01
N PRO A 69 12.12 -28.10 -1.31
CA PRO A 69 13.12 -29.14 -1.57
C PRO A 69 12.98 -29.63 -3.01
N GLN A 70 14.03 -29.43 -3.82
CA GLN A 70 14.09 -30.00 -5.17
C GLN A 70 14.33 -31.50 -5.06
N GLY A 71 13.28 -32.30 -5.24
CA GLY A 71 13.43 -33.76 -5.28
C GLY A 71 12.17 -34.59 -5.05
N GLN A 72 10.99 -34.09 -5.41
CA GLN A 72 9.78 -34.93 -5.41
C GLN A 72 9.38 -35.22 -6.85
N ASP A 73 9.90 -36.34 -7.37
CA ASP A 73 9.42 -36.96 -8.61
C ASP A 73 7.92 -37.20 -8.50
N VAL A 74 7.13 -36.46 -9.28
CA VAL A 74 5.72 -36.73 -9.50
C VAL A 74 5.61 -37.88 -10.52
N PRO A 75 5.04 -39.04 -10.16
CA PRO A 75 4.78 -40.08 -11.14
C PRO A 75 3.62 -39.64 -12.05
N PHE A 76 3.80 -39.82 -13.36
CA PHE A 76 2.80 -39.60 -14.40
C PHE A 76 1.55 -40.48 -14.21
#